data_AF-A0A381ZFU0-F1
#
_entry.id   AF-A0A381ZFU0-F1
#
_cell.length_a   1.000
_cell.length_b   1.000
_cell.length_c   1.000
_cell.angle_alpha   90.00
_cell.angle_beta   90.00
_cell.angle_gamma   90.00
#
_symmetry.space_group_name_H-M   'P 1'
#
loop_
_entity.id
_entity.type
_entity.pdbx_description
1 polymer ?
#
loop_
_entity_poly.entity_id
_entity_poly.type
_entity_poly.pdbx_seq_one_letter_code
_entity_poly.pdbx_strand_id
1 'polypeptide(L)'
;MGESGKAAAGLANYLGARVFVSDTGSNQKISEYAMDLMHQLIACETGLHSNRIYEADLWVISPGVPKNADIIKVAKEKNIPIVSEIEFASWFTESPIIAVTGSNGKTTTVNILAEMCQTDDHSSVLAGNVGMPFSEKMLDELMNPNPKTIYVLEISSFQMEFIQNFC
;
A
#
# COMPACT_ATOMS: atom_id res chain seq x y z
N MET A 1 4.28 -9.65 -7.14
CA MET A 1 3.20 -8.71 -6.77
C MET A 1 2.78 -9.17 -5.40
N GLY A 2 2.68 -8.27 -4.43
CA GLY A 2 2.34 -8.61 -3.05
C GLY A 2 0.91 -8.20 -2.68
N GLU A 3 0.51 -8.50 -1.45
CA GLU A 3 -0.78 -8.07 -0.89
C GLU A 3 -0.92 -6.54 -0.92
N SER A 4 0.12 -5.80 -0.53
CA SER A 4 0.14 -4.33 -0.62
C SER A 4 -0.09 -3.81 -2.04
N GLY A 5 0.53 -4.42 -3.05
CA GLY A 5 0.35 -4.01 -4.45
C GLY A 5 -1.08 -4.25 -4.96
N LYS A 6 -1.69 -5.38 -4.60
CA LYS A 6 -3.08 -5.69 -4.93
C LYS A 6 -4.05 -4.74 -4.22
N ALA A 7 -3.83 -4.47 -2.94
CA ALA A 7 -4.65 -3.55 -2.16
C ALA A 7 -4.60 -2.11 -2.72
N ALA A 8 -3.40 -1.60 -3.03
CA ALA A 8 -3.24 -0.30 -3.66
C ALA A 8 -3.93 -0.22 -5.03
N ALA A 9 -3.82 -1.28 -5.84
CA ALA A 9 -4.50 -1.36 -7.13
C ALA A 9 -6.04 -1.34 -6.97
N GLY A 10 -6.56 -2.08 -6.00
CA GLY A 10 -7.99 -2.08 -5.67
C GLY A 10 -8.51 -0.71 -5.24
N LEU A 11 -7.79 -0.05 -4.32
CA LEU A 11 -8.12 1.31 -3.87
C LEU A 11 -8.09 2.32 -5.02
N ALA A 12 -7.03 2.31 -5.83
CA ALA A 12 -6.91 3.22 -6.98
C ALA A 12 -8.03 2.99 -8.01
N ASN A 13 -8.38 1.74 -8.29
CA ASN A 13 -9.46 1.39 -9.20
C ASN A 13 -10.83 1.85 -8.66
N TYR A 14 -11.08 1.69 -7.36
CA TYR A 14 -12.28 2.21 -6.69
C TYR A 14 -12.40 3.73 -6.80
N LEU A 15 -11.28 4.44 -6.69
CA LEU A 15 -11.20 5.90 -6.85
C LEU A 15 -11.30 6.36 -8.32
N GLY A 16 -11.47 5.43 -9.28
CA GLY A 16 -11.67 5.73 -10.70
C GLY A 16 -10.37 5.92 -11.50
N ALA A 17 -9.22 5.55 -10.95
CA ALA A 17 -7.95 5.61 -11.68
C ALA A 17 -7.86 4.51 -12.75
N ARG A 18 -7.11 4.78 -13.83
CA ARG A 18 -6.73 3.75 -14.80
C ARG A 18 -5.52 2.99 -14.28
N VAL A 19 -5.77 1.83 -13.67
CA VAL A 19 -4.73 1.05 -12.98
C VAL A 19 -4.00 0.10 -13.93
N PHE A 20 -2.67 0.05 -13.80
CA PHE A 20 -1.82 -0.96 -14.42
C PHE A 20 -0.86 -1.52 -13.36
N VAL A 21 -0.83 -2.85 -13.21
CA VAL A 21 0.05 -3.52 -12.24
C VAL A 21 1.13 -4.31 -12.97
N SER A 22 2.38 -4.17 -12.54
CA SER A 22 3.53 -4.82 -13.19
C SER A 22 4.39 -5.54 -12.16
N ASP A 23 4.80 -6.77 -12.48
CA ASP A 23 5.64 -7.57 -11.60
C ASP A 23 6.64 -8.46 -12.35
N THR A 24 7.86 -8.57 -11.83
CA THR A 24 8.91 -9.41 -12.40
C THR A 24 8.77 -10.89 -12.10
N GLY A 25 7.95 -11.27 -11.11
CA GLY A 25 7.75 -12.69 -10.80
C GLY A 25 6.70 -13.34 -11.71
N SER A 26 6.79 -14.66 -11.81
CA SER A 26 5.94 -15.49 -12.67
C SER A 26 5.52 -16.81 -11.98
N ASN A 27 5.63 -16.86 -10.65
CA ASN A 27 5.22 -18.02 -9.86
C ASN A 27 3.69 -18.12 -9.75
N GLN A 28 3.21 -19.28 -9.29
CA GLN A 28 1.77 -19.57 -9.18
C GLN A 28 1.00 -18.49 -8.40
N LYS A 29 1.53 -18.03 -7.26
CA LYS A 29 0.89 -17.00 -6.43
C LYS A 29 0.70 -15.68 -7.18
N ILE A 30 1.66 -15.29 -8.02
CA ILE A 30 1.56 -14.08 -8.84
C ILE A 30 0.53 -14.25 -9.96
N SER A 31 0.48 -15.44 -10.57
CA SER A 31 -0.54 -15.75 -11.57
C SER A 31 -1.96 -15.70 -10.99
N GLU A 32 -2.16 -16.22 -9.77
CA GLU A 32 -3.43 -16.13 -9.05
C GLU A 32 -3.83 -14.67 -8.79
N TYR A 33 -2.89 -13.84 -8.30
CA TYR A 33 -3.15 -12.42 -8.12
C TYR A 33 -3.45 -11.68 -9.42
N ALA A 34 -2.77 -12.03 -10.52
CA ALA A 34 -3.03 -11.44 -11.82
C ALA A 34 -4.44 -11.77 -12.32
N MET A 35 -4.93 -13.00 -12.08
CA MET A 35 -6.30 -13.39 -12.39
C MET A 35 -7.32 -12.58 -11.58
N ASP A 36 -7.08 -12.41 -10.27
CA ASP A 36 -7.95 -11.59 -9.42
C ASP A 36 -8.06 -10.14 -9.91
N LEU A 37 -6.94 -9.54 -10.31
CA LEU A 37 -6.93 -8.19 -10.89
C LEU A 37 -7.70 -8.12 -12.21
N MET A 38 -7.54 -9.10 -13.08
CA MET A 38 -8.28 -9.17 -14.34
C MET A 38 -9.79 -9.28 -14.12
N HIS A 39 -10.23 -10.01 -13.09
CA HIS A 39 -11.65 -10.08 -12.71
C HIS A 39 -12.19 -8.72 -12.23
N GLN A 40 -11.32 -7.86 -11.72
CA GLN A 40 -11.63 -6.47 -11.36
C GLN A 40 -11.42 -5.48 -12.51
N LEU A 41 -11.16 -5.97 -13.73
CA LEU A 41 -10.85 -5.18 -14.93
C LEU A 41 -9.59 -4.32 -14.81
N ILE A 42 -8.67 -4.70 -13.92
CA ILE A 42 -7.37 -4.05 -13.76
C ILE A 42 -6.36 -4.74 -14.68
N ALA A 43 -5.70 -3.95 -15.53
CA ALA A 43 -4.68 -4.47 -16.44
C ALA A 43 -3.41 -4.83 -15.66
N CYS A 44 -2.77 -5.95 -16.00
CA CYS A 44 -1.50 -6.33 -15.39
C CYS A 44 -0.53 -7.01 -16.35
N GLU A 45 0.76 -7.02 -15.99
CA GLU A 45 1.81 -7.82 -16.60
C GLU A 45 2.64 -8.55 -15.53
N THR A 46 3.16 -9.72 -15.89
CA THR A 46 3.95 -10.59 -14.99
C THR A 46 5.19 -11.12 -15.69
N GLY A 47 6.24 -11.41 -14.95
CA GLY A 47 7.52 -11.91 -15.48
C GLY A 47 8.44 -10.83 -16.03
N LEU A 48 8.00 -9.57 -16.09
CA LEU A 48 8.79 -8.43 -16.54
C LEU A 48 8.20 -7.09 -16.09
N HIS A 49 8.99 -6.05 -16.33
CA HIS A 49 8.59 -4.65 -16.30
C HIS A 49 8.76 -4.07 -17.71
N SER A 50 7.68 -3.98 -18.49
CA SER A 50 7.73 -3.43 -19.85
C SER A 50 7.78 -1.90 -19.81
N ASN A 51 8.10 -1.24 -20.92
CA ASN A 51 8.13 0.23 -20.97
C ASN A 51 6.79 0.89 -20.64
N ARG A 52 5.68 0.13 -20.65
CA ARG A 52 4.35 0.61 -20.28
C ARG A 52 4.30 1.16 -18.86
N ILE A 53 5.15 0.67 -17.93
CA ILE A 53 5.20 1.23 -16.57
C ILE A 53 5.54 2.71 -16.56
N TYR A 54 6.29 3.20 -17.56
CA TYR A 54 6.71 4.59 -17.64
C TYR A 54 5.66 5.53 -18.26
N GLU A 55 4.50 5.01 -18.64
CA GLU A 55 3.35 5.80 -19.11
C GLU A 55 2.45 6.27 -17.96
N ALA A 56 2.73 5.86 -16.72
CA ALA A 56 1.93 6.19 -15.56
C ALA A 56 2.22 7.59 -15.01
N ASP A 57 1.18 8.25 -14.52
CA ASP A 57 1.27 9.55 -13.84
C ASP A 57 1.75 9.45 -12.38
N LEU A 58 1.68 8.26 -11.78
CA LEU A 58 2.08 7.96 -10.41
C LEU A 58 2.47 6.49 -10.28
N TRP A 59 3.55 6.21 -9.55
CA TRP A 59 3.92 4.86 -9.13
C TRP A 59 3.64 4.65 -7.65
N VAL A 60 2.83 3.64 -7.35
CA VAL A 60 2.69 3.10 -5.99
C VAL A 60 3.53 1.83 -5.90
N ILE A 61 4.62 1.90 -5.15
CA ILE A 61 5.63 0.85 -5.14
C ILE A 61 5.45 -0.10 -3.97
N SER A 62 5.54 -1.40 -4.25
CA SER A 62 5.58 -2.41 -3.20
C SER A 62 6.93 -2.39 -2.46
N PRO A 63 6.97 -2.69 -1.15
CA PRO A 63 8.22 -2.64 -0.35
C PRO A 63 9.34 -3.56 -0.83
N GLY A 64 9.01 -4.59 -1.61
CA GLY A 64 9.98 -5.54 -2.16
C GLY A 64 10.79 -5.02 -3.34
N VAL A 65 10.47 -3.86 -3.92
CA VAL A 65 11.22 -3.29 -5.04
C VAL A 65 12.36 -2.41 -4.50
N PRO A 66 13.63 -2.74 -4.80
CA PRO A 66 14.76 -1.98 -4.29
C PRO A 66 14.78 -0.53 -4.81
N LYS A 67 15.06 0.44 -3.94
CA LYS A 67 15.18 1.87 -4.32
C LYS A 67 16.28 2.16 -5.33
N ASN A 68 17.28 1.28 -5.44
CA ASN A 68 18.37 1.36 -6.41
C ASN A 68 18.12 0.58 -7.71
N ALA A 69 16.93 -0.03 -7.88
CA ALA A 69 16.57 -0.72 -9.11
C ALA A 69 16.58 0.23 -10.31
N ASP A 70 16.98 -0.26 -11.48
CA ASP A 70 17.12 0.57 -12.67
C ASP A 70 15.80 1.21 -13.12
N ILE A 71 14.68 0.50 -12.94
CA ILE A 71 13.34 1.05 -13.22
C ILE A 71 13.05 2.32 -12.41
N ILE A 72 13.56 2.41 -11.18
CA ILE A 72 13.37 3.58 -10.30
C ILE A 72 14.21 4.75 -10.77
N LYS A 73 15.42 4.50 -11.26
CA LYS A 73 16.28 5.55 -11.84
C LYS A 73 15.61 6.14 -13.07
N VAL A 74 15.15 5.29 -13.99
CA VAL A 74 14.47 5.70 -15.23
C VAL A 74 13.16 6.44 -14.92
N ALA A 75 12.37 5.97 -13.95
CA ALA A 75 11.15 6.67 -13.53
C ALA A 75 11.43 8.08 -12.98
N LYS A 76 12.48 8.23 -12.16
CA LYS A 76 12.92 9.54 -11.66
C LYS A 76 13.39 10.47 -12.77
N GLU A 77 14.18 9.97 -13.73
CA GLU A 77 14.60 10.74 -14.91
C GLU A 77 13.41 11.24 -15.74
N LYS A 78 12.32 10.47 -15.76
CA LYS A 78 11.05 10.82 -16.40
C LYS A 78 10.14 11.68 -15.52
N ASN A 79 10.57 12.07 -14.32
CA ASN A 79 9.79 12.82 -13.33
C ASN A 79 8.47 12.14 -12.93
N ILE A 80 8.41 10.81 -12.97
CA ILE A 80 7.25 10.07 -12.47
C ILE A 80 7.33 10.06 -10.94
N PRO A 81 6.32 10.59 -10.22
CA PRO A 81 6.26 10.52 -8.76
C PRO A 81 6.20 9.06 -8.30
N ILE A 82 6.97 8.73 -7.26
CA ILE A 82 7.02 7.38 -6.68
C ILE A 82 6.71 7.50 -5.19
N VAL A 83 5.72 6.74 -4.74
CA VAL A 83 5.25 6.71 -3.35
C VAL A 83 5.10 5.27 -2.86
N SER A 84 5.23 5.07 -1.55
CA SER A 84 4.89 3.78 -0.94
C SER A 84 3.38 3.58 -0.88
N GLU A 85 2.97 2.33 -0.69
CA GLU A 85 1.58 1.99 -0.43
C GLU A 85 1.01 2.70 0.82
N ILE A 86 1.82 2.90 1.86
CA ILE A 86 1.43 3.61 3.07
C ILE A 86 1.15 5.09 2.80
N GLU A 87 2.06 5.76 2.07
CA GLU A 87 1.89 7.15 1.67
C GLU A 87 0.62 7.30 0.81
N PHE A 88 0.46 6.46 -0.21
CA PHE A 88 -0.71 6.49 -1.09
C PHE A 88 -2.02 6.32 -0.31
N ALA A 89 -2.10 5.32 0.56
CA ALA A 89 -3.28 5.07 1.39
C ALA A 89 -3.61 6.27 2.30
N SER A 90 -2.60 6.87 2.93
CA SER A 90 -2.80 7.99 3.87
C SER A 90 -3.46 9.22 3.27
N TRP A 91 -3.43 9.40 1.94
CA TRP A 91 -4.06 10.54 1.28
C TRP A 91 -5.59 10.52 1.35
N PHE A 92 -6.19 9.38 1.70
CA PHE A 92 -7.62 9.15 1.60
C PHE A 92 -8.33 8.97 2.95
N THR A 93 -7.66 9.29 4.06
CA THR A 93 -8.26 9.25 5.39
C THR A 93 -8.03 10.54 6.16
N GLU A 94 -9.02 10.91 6.96
CA GLU A 94 -8.92 11.96 7.97
C GLU A 94 -8.83 11.37 9.39
N SER A 95 -8.94 10.04 9.52
CA SER A 95 -8.86 9.35 10.79
C SER A 95 -7.44 9.46 11.38
N PRO A 96 -7.29 9.60 12.70
CA PRO A 96 -5.98 9.63 13.33
C PRO A 96 -5.15 8.39 13.02
N ILE A 97 -3.86 8.59 12.73
CA ILE A 97 -2.90 7.52 12.45
C ILE A 97 -1.81 7.51 13.52
N ILE A 98 -1.58 6.35 14.12
CA ILE A 98 -0.48 6.06 15.03
C ILE A 98 0.46 5.09 14.33
N ALA A 99 1.64 5.56 13.92
CA ALA A 99 2.61 4.76 13.19
C ALA A 99 3.77 4.30 14.08
N VAL A 100 4.11 3.01 14.04
CA VAL A 100 5.24 2.42 14.77
C VAL A 100 6.22 1.78 13.79
N THR A 101 7.47 2.21 13.87
CA THR A 101 8.59 1.61 13.15
C THR A 101 9.74 1.27 14.10
N GLY A 102 10.80 0.63 13.59
CA GLY A 102 11.98 0.22 14.36
C GLY A 102 12.45 -1.19 14.04
N SER A 103 13.60 -1.60 14.59
CA SER A 103 14.18 -2.92 14.31
C SER A 103 13.45 -4.05 15.04
N ASN A 104 13.09 -3.83 16.31
CA ASN A 104 12.50 -4.85 17.18
C ASN A 104 11.30 -4.28 17.97
N GLY A 105 10.41 -5.15 18.44
CA GLY A 105 9.30 -4.77 19.32
C GLY A 105 8.11 -4.07 18.65
N LYS A 106 8.18 -3.79 17.33
CA LYS A 106 7.11 -3.14 16.57
C LYS A 106 5.76 -3.84 16.75
N THR A 107 5.71 -5.14 16.46
CA THR A 107 4.47 -5.94 16.49
C THR A 107 3.83 -5.94 17.87
N THR A 108 4.62 -6.18 18.92
CA THR A 108 4.12 -6.11 20.30
C THR A 108 3.60 -4.70 20.63
N THR A 109 4.32 -3.67 20.21
CA THR A 109 3.94 -2.28 20.48
C THR A 109 2.63 -1.89 19.78
N VAL A 110 2.47 -2.21 18.49
CA VAL A 110 1.22 -1.88 17.77
C VAL A 110 0.02 -2.63 18.33
N ASN A 111 0.19 -3.88 18.75
CA ASN A 111 -0.91 -4.64 19.36
C ASN A 111 -1.33 -4.01 20.70
N ILE A 112 -0.37 -3.65 21.57
CA ILE A 112 -0.68 -2.95 22.83
C ILE A 112 -1.37 -1.61 22.56
N LEU A 113 -0.88 -0.83 21.60
CA LEU A 113 -1.48 0.45 21.24
C LEU A 113 -2.91 0.29 20.70
N ALA A 114 -3.15 -0.71 19.85
CA ALA A 114 -4.49 -1.00 19.36
C ALA A 114 -5.45 -1.34 20.51
N GLU A 115 -5.05 -2.22 21.43
CA GLU A 115 -5.85 -2.55 22.62
C GLU A 115 -6.13 -1.31 23.49
N MET A 116 -5.15 -0.43 23.68
CA MET A 116 -5.32 0.81 24.44
C MET A 116 -6.26 1.80 23.75
N CYS A 117 -6.24 1.87 22.42
CA CYS A 117 -7.10 2.74 21.63
C CYS A 117 -8.53 2.18 21.48
N GLN A 118 -8.74 0.89 21.73
CA GLN A 118 -10.05 0.28 21.64
C GLN A 118 -10.91 0.65 22.85
N THR A 119 -11.88 1.54 22.64
CA THR A 119 -12.76 2.08 23.69
C THR A 119 -14.22 2.18 23.19
N ASP A 120 -15.15 2.60 24.04
CA ASP A 120 -16.54 2.86 23.60
C ASP A 120 -16.62 4.02 22.59
N ASP A 121 -15.64 4.92 22.64
CA ASP A 121 -15.57 6.13 21.80
C ASP A 121 -14.65 5.99 20.58
N HIS A 122 -13.78 4.97 20.55
CA HIS A 122 -12.82 4.77 19.48
C HIS A 122 -12.71 3.30 19.04
N SER A 123 -12.63 3.08 17.74
CA SER A 123 -12.39 1.79 17.11
C SER A 123 -10.98 1.76 16.54
N SER A 124 -10.09 0.99 17.16
CA SER A 124 -8.73 0.83 16.65
C SER A 124 -8.70 -0.14 15.46
N VAL A 125 -7.90 0.17 14.44
CA VAL A 125 -7.70 -0.70 13.27
C VAL A 125 -6.20 -0.90 13.05
N LEU A 126 -5.74 -2.14 13.19
CA LEU A 126 -4.37 -2.54 12.87
C LEU A 126 -4.20 -2.69 11.36
N ALA A 127 -3.15 -2.07 10.81
CA ALA A 127 -2.79 -2.20 9.40
C ALA A 127 -1.28 -1.99 9.16
N GLY A 128 -0.87 -2.12 7.89
CA GLY A 128 0.50 -1.92 7.45
C GLY A 128 1.25 -3.24 7.28
N ASN A 129 2.41 -3.39 7.94
CA ASN A 129 3.21 -4.62 7.89
C ASN A 129 2.58 -5.79 8.65
N VAL A 130 1.67 -5.50 9.58
CA VAL A 130 0.91 -6.48 10.37
C VAL A 130 -0.58 -6.23 10.16
N GLY A 131 -1.37 -7.32 10.15
CA GLY A 131 -2.79 -7.25 9.85
C GLY A 131 -3.02 -7.19 8.35
N MET A 132 -3.74 -6.17 7.90
CA MET A 132 -4.09 -5.98 6.49
C MET A 132 -3.30 -4.81 5.88
N PRO A 133 -3.08 -4.80 4.56
CA PRO A 133 -2.54 -3.63 3.87
C PRO A 133 -3.33 -2.37 4.18
N PHE A 134 -2.66 -1.23 4.30
CA PHE A 134 -3.33 0.00 4.71
C PHE A 134 -4.35 0.47 3.66
N SER A 135 -4.03 0.35 2.38
CA SER A 135 -4.89 0.66 1.24
C SER A 135 -6.18 -0.15 1.25
N GLU A 136 -6.13 -1.39 1.74
CA GLU A 136 -7.34 -2.20 1.90
C GLU A 136 -8.24 -1.63 3.00
N LYS A 137 -7.65 -1.17 4.10
CA LYS A 137 -8.39 -0.49 5.16
C LYS A 137 -8.90 0.89 4.80
N MET A 138 -8.23 1.60 3.91
CA MET A 138 -8.75 2.82 3.31
C MET A 138 -9.94 2.53 2.41
N LEU A 139 -9.90 1.46 1.62
CA LEU A 139 -11.05 1.06 0.82
C LEU A 139 -12.25 0.71 1.72
N ASP A 140 -12.02 -0.06 2.78
CA ASP A 140 -13.06 -0.38 3.78
C ASP A 140 -13.67 0.90 4.39
N GLU A 141 -12.84 1.89 4.75
CA GLU A 141 -13.29 3.16 5.33
C GLU A 141 -14.08 4.02 4.34
N LEU A 142 -13.62 4.12 3.09
CA LEU A 142 -14.34 4.86 2.05
C LEU A 142 -15.71 4.25 1.74
N MET A 143 -15.85 2.94 1.86
CA MET A 143 -17.12 2.24 1.66
C MET A 143 -18.01 2.28 2.90
N ASN A 144 -17.43 2.20 4.10
CA ASN A 144 -18.14 2.13 5.38
C ASN A 144 -17.47 3.05 6.41
N PRO A 145 -17.65 4.38 6.29
CA PRO A 145 -16.94 5.34 7.11
C PRO A 145 -17.35 5.20 8.57
N ASN A 146 -16.36 5.22 9.46
CA ASN A 146 -16.57 5.24 10.90
C ASN A 146 -15.74 6.37 11.51
N PRO A 147 -16.37 7.46 11.99
CA PRO A 147 -15.65 8.63 12.52
C PRO A 147 -14.91 8.35 13.84
N LYS A 148 -15.13 7.18 14.45
CA LYS A 148 -14.43 6.73 15.66
C LYS A 148 -13.12 5.98 15.33
N THR A 149 -12.77 5.84 14.06
CA THR A 149 -11.63 5.00 13.66
C THR A 149 -10.30 5.65 14.06
N ILE A 150 -9.39 4.84 14.60
CA ILE A 150 -7.97 5.18 14.77
C ILE A 150 -7.16 4.08 14.10
N TYR A 151 -6.27 4.46 13.18
CA TYR A 151 -5.37 3.52 12.54
C TYR A 151 -4.09 3.36 13.35
N VAL A 152 -3.74 2.11 13.66
CA VAL A 152 -2.46 1.78 14.30
C VAL A 152 -1.64 0.99 13.28
N LEU A 153 -0.61 1.64 12.74
CA LEU A 153 0.18 1.13 11.64
C LEU A 153 1.52 0.57 12.12
N GLU A 154 1.80 -0.69 11.80
CA GLU A 154 3.18 -1.17 11.81
C GLU A 154 3.83 -0.82 10.47
N ILE A 155 4.96 -0.12 10.49
CA ILE A 155 5.68 0.26 9.28
C ILE A 155 7.09 -0.33 9.31
N SER A 156 7.39 -1.19 8.33
CA SER A 156 8.74 -1.71 8.11
C SER A 156 9.67 -0.63 7.53
N SER A 157 10.98 -0.80 7.68
CA SER A 157 11.97 0.10 7.07
C SER A 157 11.82 0.21 5.55
N PHE A 158 11.45 -0.88 4.89
CA PHE A 158 11.22 -0.91 3.44
C PHE A 158 9.99 -0.08 3.03
N GLN A 159 8.93 -0.09 3.83
CA GLN A 159 7.74 0.74 3.59
C GLN A 159 8.01 2.24 3.78
N MET A 160 9.05 2.61 4.54
CA MET A 160 9.46 4.01 4.72
C MET A 160 10.27 4.60 3.56
N GLU A 161 10.84 3.78 2.67
CA GLU A 161 11.81 4.26 1.66
C GLU A 161 11.25 5.28 0.65
N PHE A 162 9.93 5.31 0.48
CA PHE A 162 9.16 6.15 -0.44
C PHE A 162 8.00 6.90 0.24
N ILE A 163 8.13 7.17 1.54
CA ILE A 163 7.26 8.12 2.25
C ILE A 163 7.74 9.55 1.95
N GLN A 164 6.81 10.47 1.70
CA GLN A 164 7.10 11.88 1.40
C GLN A 164 6.51 12.81 2.46
N ASN A 165 5.21 12.71 2.72
CA ASN A 165 4.48 13.61 3.61
C ASN A 165 3.84 12.90 4.80
N PHE A 166 3.84 11.57 4.83
CA PHE A 166 3.37 10.78 5.96
C PHE A 166 4.24 11.06 7.21
N CYS A 167 3.80 12.01 8.04
CA CYS A 167 4.26 12.37 9.40
C CYS A 167 3.29 13.38 10.03
#